data_AF-A0A266NEB6-F1
#
_entry.id   AF-A0A266NEB6-F1
#
_cell.length_a   1.000
_cell.length_b   1.000
_cell.length_c   1.000
_cell.angle_alpha   90.00
_cell.angle_beta   90.00
_cell.angle_gamma   90.00
#
_symmetry.space_group_name_H-M   'P 1'
#
loop_
_entity.id
_entity.type
_entity.pdbx_description
1 polymer ?
#
loop_
_entity_poly.entity_id
_entity_poly.type
_entity_poly.pdbx_seq_one_letter_code
_entity_poly.pdbx_strand_id
1 'polypeptide(L)'
;MSNIDWSKLRKAADIKAEAELARLAPLIAEETQWVESERNYVSEQLEAIEDGEEIPGTEREWRDYRIQVRAWKEGAEGFPDSDKRPARPS
;
A
#
# COMPACT_ATOMS: atom_id res chain seq x y z
N MET A 1 -43.35 1.24 29.87
CA MET A 1 -42.40 0.15 29.54
C MET A 1 -41.73 0.55 28.24
N SER A 2 -40.43 0.85 28.25
CA SER A 2 -39.73 1.33 27.05
C SER A 2 -39.49 0.14 26.12
N ASN A 3 -40.06 0.20 24.91
CA ASN A 3 -39.86 -0.80 23.87
C ASN A 3 -38.52 -0.53 23.19
N ILE A 4 -37.43 -1.08 23.75
CA ILE A 4 -36.11 -0.95 23.14
C ILE A 4 -36.16 -1.65 21.79
N ASP A 5 -35.90 -0.91 20.73
CA ASP A 5 -35.83 -1.44 19.36
C ASP A 5 -34.49 -2.14 19.17
N TRP A 6 -34.48 -3.45 19.45
CA TRP A 6 -33.30 -4.31 19.34
C TRP A 6 -32.75 -4.41 17.90
N SER A 7 -33.50 -3.96 16.88
CA SER A 7 -33.01 -3.90 15.48
C SER A 7 -31.96 -2.81 15.25
N LYS A 8 -31.86 -1.83 16.17
CA LYS A 8 -30.88 -0.74 16.14
C LYS A 8 -29.61 -1.03 16.93
N LEU A 9 -29.51 -2.21 17.55
CA LEU A 9 -28.29 -2.63 18.22
C LEU A 9 -27.27 -3.06 17.17
N ARG A 10 -26.15 -2.33 17.08
CA ARG A 10 -24.99 -2.75 16.32
C ARG A 10 -24.63 -4.19 16.70
N LYS A 11 -24.48 -5.06 15.71
CA LYS A 11 -24.07 -6.43 15.99
C LYS A 11 -22.61 -6.40 16.43
N ALA A 12 -22.22 -7.34 17.28
CA ALA A 12 -20.82 -7.48 17.70
C ALA A 12 -19.87 -7.64 16.49
N ALA A 13 -20.36 -8.19 15.37
CA ALA A 13 -19.64 -8.27 14.11
C ALA A 13 -19.34 -6.89 13.50
N ASP A 14 -20.32 -5.98 13.49
CA ASP A 14 -20.18 -4.62 12.93
C ASP A 14 -19.15 -3.82 13.74
N ILE A 15 -19.19 -3.94 15.07
CA ILE A 15 -18.25 -3.28 15.98
C ILE A 15 -16.82 -3.79 15.73
N LYS A 16 -16.64 -5.10 15.55
CA LYS A 16 -15.33 -5.69 15.26
C LYS A 16 -14.80 -5.24 13.90
N ALA A 17 -15.66 -5.19 12.87
CA ALA A 17 -15.28 -4.73 11.55
C ALA A 17 -14.85 -3.25 11.56
N GLU A 18 -15.59 -2.39 12.25
CA GLU A 18 -15.24 -0.98 12.42
C GLU A 18 -13.91 -0.80 13.17
N ALA A 19 -13.69 -1.56 14.25
CA ALA A 19 -12.45 -1.52 15.01
C ALA A 19 -11.23 -1.95 14.17
N GLU A 20 -11.40 -2.98 13.33
CA GLU A 20 -10.34 -3.43 12.43
C GLU A 20 -10.05 -2.42 11.32
N LEU A 21 -11.09 -1.83 10.71
CA LEU A 21 -10.91 -0.74 9.75
C LEU A 21 -10.18 0.45 10.36
N ALA A 22 -10.54 0.84 11.60
CA ALA A 22 -9.86 1.91 12.31
C ALA A 22 -8.39 1.58 12.62
N ARG A 23 -8.07 0.30 12.88
CA ARG A 23 -6.69 -0.16 13.09
C ARG A 23 -5.88 -0.12 11.79
N LEU A 24 -6.47 -0.51 10.67
CA LEU A 24 -5.78 -0.58 9.38
C LEU A 24 -5.65 0.79 8.70
N ALA A 25 -6.61 1.71 8.90
CA ALA A 25 -6.62 3.03 8.27
C ALA A 25 -5.27 3.79 8.32
N PRO A 26 -4.57 3.92 9.49
CA PRO A 26 -3.27 4.58 9.52
C PRO A 26 -2.19 3.84 8.71
N LEU A 27 -2.21 2.51 8.71
CA LEU A 27 -1.26 1.70 7.93
C LEU A 27 -1.49 1.87 6.43
N ILE A 28 -2.75 1.85 5.99
CA ILE A 28 -3.14 2.09 4.60
C ILE A 28 -2.69 3.49 4.15
N ALA A 29 -2.83 4.50 5.00
CA ALA A 29 -2.38 5.85 4.71
C ALA A 29 -0.86 5.93 4.57
N GLU A 30 -0.10 5.25 5.44
CA GLU A 30 1.35 5.14 5.34
C GLU A 30 1.79 4.46 4.04
N GLU A 31 1.18 3.32 3.69
CA GLU A 31 1.50 2.62 2.44
C GLU A 31 1.17 3.45 1.20
N THR A 32 0.09 4.25 1.25
CA THR A 32 -0.26 5.16 0.15
C THR A 32 0.83 6.20 -0.07
N GLN A 33 1.32 6.82 1.01
CA GLN A 33 2.43 7.76 0.95
C GLN A 33 3.74 7.09 0.48
N TRP A 34 3.99 5.87 0.96
CA TRP A 34 5.15 5.09 0.55
C TRP A 34 5.11 4.80 -0.96
N VAL A 35 3.98 4.35 -1.51
CA VAL A 35 3.80 4.11 -2.96
C VAL A 35 4.06 5.37 -3.78
N GLU A 36 3.57 6.52 -3.34
CA GLU A 36 3.84 7.79 -4.02
C GLU A 36 5.34 8.14 -4.02
N SER A 37 6.01 7.96 -2.88
CA SER A 37 7.45 8.20 -2.76
C SER A 37 8.27 7.27 -3.65
N GLU A 38 7.92 5.98 -3.70
CA GLU A 38 8.59 5.00 -4.55
C GLU A 38 8.36 5.29 -6.04
N ARG A 39 7.16 5.74 -6.42
CA ARG A 39 6.88 6.11 -7.82
C ARG A 39 7.76 7.25 -8.30
N ASN A 40 8.07 8.22 -7.43
CA ASN A 40 8.98 9.32 -7.75
C ASN A 40 10.41 8.79 -7.85
N TYR A 41 10.86 8.05 -6.85
CA TYR A 41 12.20 7.47 -6.83
C TYR A 41 12.49 6.60 -8.07
N VAL A 42 11.54 5.76 -8.48
CA VAL A 42 11.68 4.94 -9.69
C VAL A 42 11.74 5.77 -10.97
N SER A 43 11.07 6.93 -11.01
CA SER A 43 11.19 7.85 -12.14
C SER A 43 12.60 8.43 -12.22
N GLU A 44 13.16 8.87 -11.09
CA GLU A 44 14.54 9.36 -11.01
C GLU A 44 15.58 8.30 -11.41
N GLN A 45 15.38 7.04 -11.00
CA GLN A 45 16.30 5.96 -11.39
C GLN A 45 16.26 5.67 -12.89
N LEU A 46 15.08 5.74 -13.50
CA LEU A 46 14.94 5.56 -14.96
C LEU A 46 15.55 6.74 -15.72
N GLU A 47 15.37 7.97 -15.23
CA GLU A 47 16.02 9.17 -15.80
C GLU A 47 17.55 9.07 -15.71
N ALA A 48 18.10 8.66 -14.56
CA ALA A 48 19.54 8.45 -14.39
C ALA A 48 20.11 7.42 -15.39
N ILE A 49 19.39 6.33 -15.65
CA ILE A 49 19.78 5.34 -16.66
C ILE A 49 19.74 5.95 -18.07
N GLU A 50 18.71 6.75 -18.39
CA GLU A 50 18.58 7.44 -19.68
C GLU A 50 19.73 8.43 -19.91
N ASP A 51 20.20 9.09 -18.84
CA ASP A 51 21.36 9.98 -18.85
C ASP A 51 22.71 9.24 -18.86
N GLY A 52 22.69 7.91 -18.75
CA GLY A 52 23.87 7.04 -18.82
C GLY A 52 24.61 6.87 -17.49
N GLU A 53 23.96 7.17 -16.36
CA GLU A 53 24.51 6.91 -15.03
C GLU A 53 24.50 5.41 -14.69
N GLU A 54 25.52 4.95 -13.98
CA GLU A 54 25.61 3.58 -13.48
C GLU A 54 24.97 3.50 -12.09
N ILE A 55 23.76 2.94 -12.03
CA ILE A 55 22.99 2.72 -10.79
C ILE A 55 22.73 1.23 -10.55
N PRO A 56 22.37 0.82 -9.32
CA PRO A 56 21.91 -0.54 -9.02
C PRO A 56 20.73 -0.97 -9.90
N GLY A 57 20.79 -2.18 -10.43
CA GLY A 57 19.76 -2.75 -11.30
C GLY A 57 19.72 -2.20 -12.74
N THR A 58 18.89 -2.84 -13.56
CA THR A 58 18.69 -2.52 -14.98
C THR A 58 17.42 -1.73 -15.22
N GLU A 59 17.32 -1.06 -16.37
CA GLU A 59 16.09 -0.36 -16.79
C GLU A 59 14.86 -1.28 -16.73
N ARG A 60 15.04 -2.55 -17.11
CA ARG A 60 13.95 -3.54 -17.10
C ARG A 60 13.49 -3.84 -15.67
N GLU A 61 14.42 -4.07 -14.75
CA GLU A 61 14.12 -4.33 -13.34
C GLU A 61 13.42 -3.15 -12.69
N TRP A 62 13.85 -1.91 -12.98
CA TRP A 62 13.17 -0.70 -12.51
C TRP A 62 11.76 -0.55 -13.08
N ARG A 63 11.54 -0.88 -14.36
CA ARG A 63 10.19 -0.88 -14.97
C ARG A 63 9.29 -1.94 -14.35
N ASP A 64 9.81 -3.12 -14.06
CA ASP A 64 9.06 -4.20 -13.40
C ASP A 64 8.73 -3.85 -11.94
N TYR A 65 9.69 -3.29 -11.21
CA TYR A 65 9.46 -2.76 -9.87
C TYR A 65 8.38 -1.68 -9.86
N ARG A 66 8.39 -0.76 -10.83
CA ARG A 66 7.33 0.26 -10.98
C ARG A 66 5.93 -0.34 -11.10
N ILE A 67 5.79 -1.47 -11.80
CA ILE A 67 4.51 -2.17 -11.95
C ILE A 67 4.08 -2.75 -10.61
N GLN A 68 5.00 -3.37 -9.87
CA GLN A 68 4.73 -3.92 -8.53
C GLN A 68 4.32 -2.83 -7.53
N VAL A 69 5.04 -1.71 -7.49
CA VAL A 69 4.70 -0.55 -6.64
C VAL A 69 3.31 0.00 -6.98
N ARG A 70 2.93 0.10 -8.26
CA ARG A 70 1.58 0.54 -8.67
C ARG A 70 0.48 -0.47 -8.30
N ALA A 71 0.84 -1.74 -8.18
CA ALA A 71 -0.07 -2.80 -7.77
C ALA A 71 -0.22 -2.92 -6.25
N TRP A 72 0.71 -2.34 -5.47
CA TRP A 72 0.69 -2.33 -4.01
C TRP A 72 -0.37 -1.35 -3.47
N LYS A 73 -1.58 -1.84 -3.21
CA LYS A 73 -2.74 -1.07 -2.73
C LYS A 73 -3.79 -1.98 -2.09
N GLU A 74 -4.86 -1.41 -1.56
CA GLU A 74 -6.00 -2.18 -1.02
C GLU A 74 -6.47 -3.29 -1.99
N GLY A 75 -6.55 -4.51 -1.47
CA GLY A 75 -6.89 -5.71 -2.24
C GLY A 75 -5.68 -6.47 -2.81
N ALA A 76 -4.47 -5.92 -2.77
CA ALA A 76 -3.26 -6.67 -3.06
C ALA A 76 -2.94 -7.66 -1.93
N GLU A 77 -2.36 -8.81 -2.28
CA GLU A 77 -1.96 -9.81 -1.29
C GLU A 77 -0.89 -9.23 -0.35
N GLY A 78 -1.13 -9.34 0.95
CA GLY A 78 -0.21 -8.83 1.98
C GLY A 78 -0.38 -7.34 2.32
N PHE A 79 -1.11 -6.55 1.53
CA PHE A 79 -1.34 -5.13 1.88
C PHE A 79 -2.19 -4.98 3.16
N PRO A 80 -1.91 -4.05 4.09
CA PRO A 80 -0.85 -3.02 4.08
C PRO A 80 0.41 -3.40 4.89
N ASP A 81 0.78 -4.68 4.94
CA ASP A 81 1.96 -5.14 5.70
C ASP A 81 3.27 -4.66 5.05
N SER A 82 4.04 -3.83 5.75
CA SER A 82 5.30 -3.27 5.26
C SER A 82 6.33 -4.36 4.89
N ASP A 83 6.30 -5.51 5.56
CA ASP A 83 7.23 -6.63 5.31
C ASP A 83 6.93 -7.35 3.98
N LYS A 84 5.80 -7.02 3.34
CA LYS A 84 5.35 -7.57 2.07
C LYS A 84 5.48 -6.58 0.90
N ARG A 85 6.07 -5.41 1.15
CA ARG A 85 6.35 -4.42 0.10
C ARG A 85 7.21 -5.02 -1.01
N PRO A 86 6.99 -4.60 -2.27
CA PRO A 86 7.92 -4.87 -3.35
C PRO A 86 9.36 -4.47 -3.00
N ALA A 87 10.33 -5.28 -3.40
CA ALA A 87 11.75 -5.00 -3.16
C ALA A 87 12.36 -4.23 -4.34
N ARG A 88 13.17 -3.22 -4.03
CA ARG A 88 13.93 -2.47 -5.04
C ARG A 88 14.98 -3.37 -5.73
N PRO A 89 15.33 -3.10 -6.99
CA PRO A 89 16.51 -3.68 -7.64
C PRO A 89 17.81 -3.39 -6.88
N SER A 90 18.80 -4.27 -7.04
CA SER A 90 20.12 -4.23 -6.39
C SER A 90 21.26 -4.32 -7.39
#